data_AF-C0JWD8-F1
#
_entry.id   AF-C0JWD8-F1
#
_cell.length_a   1.000
_cell.length_b   1.000
_cell.length_c   1.000
_cell.angle_alpha   90.00
_cell.angle_beta   90.00
_cell.angle_gamma   90.00
#
_symmetry.space_group_name_H-M   'P 1'
#
loop_
_entity.id
_entity.type
_entity.pdbx_description
1 polymer ?
#
loop_
_entity_poly.entity_id
_entity_poly.type
_entity_poly.pdbx_seq_one_letter_code
_entity_poly.pdbx_strand_id
1 'polypeptide(L)'
;MESTFPGDPGLFGPGSVTWQMHGDPMMWVAGIRALYLQALHPRVVRGVTQNSDFRRDAWGRLMRTANFVGTTTYGTGEAAEKAGARVRKIHSMLTT
;
A
#
# COMPACT_ATOMS: atom_id res chain seq x y z
N MET A 1 -28.00 -11.12 -0.54
CA MET A 1 -27.32 -10.73 -1.79
C MET A 1 -25.99 -11.47 -1.78
N GLU A 2 -25.98 -12.61 -2.46
CA GLU A 2 -24.93 -13.63 -2.47
C GLU A 2 -23.60 -13.04 -3.00
N SER A 3 -22.51 -13.11 -2.24
CA SER A 3 -21.20 -12.61 -2.68
C SER A 3 -20.56 -13.61 -3.65
N THR A 4 -20.38 -13.21 -4.91
CA THR A 4 -19.85 -14.00 -6.03
C THR A 4 -18.34 -14.30 -5.97
N PHE A 5 -17.78 -14.71 -4.82
CA PHE A 5 -16.38 -15.15 -4.76
C PHE A 5 -16.30 -16.58 -4.21
N PRO A 6 -16.11 -17.60 -5.07
CA PRO A 6 -15.90 -18.96 -4.60
C PRO A 6 -14.49 -19.06 -4.00
N GLY A 7 -14.41 -19.18 -2.66
CA GLY A 7 -13.27 -19.79 -1.96
C GLY A 7 -12.39 -18.88 -1.11
N ASP A 8 -11.97 -17.71 -1.59
CA ASP A 8 -11.03 -16.85 -0.87
C ASP A 8 -11.37 -15.35 -1.03
N PRO A 9 -11.94 -14.70 0.01
CA PRO A 9 -12.24 -13.28 -0.01
C PRO A 9 -10.98 -12.40 0.16
N GLY A 10 -9.79 -12.96 0.33
CA GLY A 10 -8.58 -12.21 0.66
C GLY A 10 -8.50 -11.81 2.14
N LEU A 11 -7.58 -10.89 2.46
CA LEU A 11 -7.48 -10.34 3.82
C LEU A 11 -8.69 -9.48 4.20
N PHE A 12 -9.28 -8.82 3.21
CA PHE A 12 -10.44 -7.96 3.36
C PHE A 12 -11.47 -8.39 2.33
N GLY A 13 -12.69 -8.72 2.76
CA GLY A 13 -13.78 -9.04 1.84
C GLY A 13 -14.65 -7.82 1.49
N PRO A 14 -15.58 -7.95 0.53
CA PRO A 14 -16.49 -6.88 0.10
C PRO A 14 -17.34 -6.25 1.22
N GLY A 15 -17.60 -6.99 2.30
CA GLY A 15 -18.33 -6.50 3.47
C GLY A 15 -17.48 -5.67 4.44
N SER A 16 -16.17 -5.56 4.23
CA SER A 16 -15.27 -4.86 5.14
C SER A 16 -15.22 -3.35 4.86
N VAL A 17 -15.01 -2.56 5.91
CA VAL A 17 -14.79 -1.11 5.79
C VAL A 17 -13.56 -0.81 4.93
N THR A 18 -12.51 -1.62 5.06
CA THR A 18 -11.29 -1.48 4.24
C THR A 18 -11.62 -1.55 2.76
N TRP A 19 -12.39 -2.56 2.33
CA TRP A 19 -12.77 -2.72 0.92
C TRP A 19 -13.58 -1.53 0.40
N GLN A 20 -14.55 -1.06 1.19
CA GLN A 20 -15.41 0.07 0.84
C GLN A 20 -14.61 1.37 0.74
N MET A 21 -13.79 1.69 1.76
CA MET A 21 -13.02 2.94 1.82
C MET A 21 -11.96 3.03 0.72
N HIS A 22 -11.31 1.92 0.36
CA HIS A 22 -10.34 1.92 -0.73
C HIS A 22 -10.98 2.04 -2.12
N GLY A 23 -12.27 1.72 -2.25
CA GLY A 23 -13.04 1.87 -3.47
C GLY A 23 -13.66 3.25 -3.63
N ASP A 24 -13.66 4.05 -2.57
CA ASP A 24 -14.21 5.40 -2.56
C ASP A 24 -13.26 6.37 -3.31
N PRO A 25 -13.76 7.20 -4.24
CA PRO A 25 -12.95 8.24 -4.89
C PRO A 25 -12.19 9.16 -3.92
N MET A 26 -12.73 9.37 -2.71
CA MET A 26 -12.11 10.15 -1.63
C MET A 26 -10.77 9.56 -1.16
N MET A 27 -10.51 8.27 -1.41
CA MET A 27 -9.23 7.63 -1.13
C MET A 27 -8.05 8.35 -1.80
N TRP A 28 -8.26 8.95 -2.97
CA TRP A 28 -7.23 9.76 -3.63
C TRP A 28 -6.85 11.00 -2.83
N VAL A 29 -7.84 11.69 -2.27
CA VAL A 29 -7.62 12.88 -1.44
C VAL A 29 -6.90 12.48 -0.14
N ALA A 30 -7.33 11.38 0.48
CA ALA A 30 -6.67 10.83 1.65
C ALA A 30 -5.21 10.44 1.36
N GLY A 31 -4.94 9.81 0.22
CA GLY A 31 -3.61 9.43 -0.24
C GLY A 31 -2.67 10.64 -0.44
N ILE A 32 -3.13 11.67 -1.15
CA ILE A 32 -2.36 12.91 -1.35
C ILE A 32 -2.05 13.56 -0.01
N ARG A 33 -3.04 13.69 0.87
CA ARG A 33 -2.84 14.24 2.22
C ARG A 33 -1.81 13.43 3.01
N ALA A 34 -1.89 12.10 2.96
CA ALA A 34 -0.94 11.22 3.65
C ALA A 34 0.49 11.42 3.13
N LEU A 35 0.68 11.57 1.81
CA LEU A 35 1.99 11.86 1.22
C LEU A 35 2.55 13.19 1.72
N TYR A 36 1.74 14.24 1.81
CA TYR A 36 2.17 15.53 2.38
C TYR A 36 2.58 15.39 3.85
N LEU A 37 1.77 14.71 4.66
CA LEU A 37 2.10 14.48 6.07
C LEU A 37 3.38 13.65 6.23
N GLN A 38 3.58 12.64 5.39
CA GLN A 38 4.80 11.82 5.37
C GLN A 38 6.04 12.64 4.97
N ALA A 39 5.90 13.55 4.00
CA ALA A 39 6.98 14.44 3.58
C ALA A 39 7.40 15.45 4.66
N LEU A 40 6.51 15.77 5.60
CA LEU A 40 6.83 16.63 6.75
C LEU A 40 7.56 15.89 7.88
N HIS A 41 7.59 14.56 7.85
CA HIS A 41 8.17 13.77 8.92
C HIS A 41 9.68 13.54 8.71
N PRO A 42 10.59 14.08 9.57
CA PRO A 42 12.03 14.07 9.32
C PRO A 42 12.62 12.67 9.12
N ARG A 43 12.09 11.67 9.84
CA ARG A 43 12.55 10.28 9.71
C ARG A 43 12.17 9.64 8.37
N VAL A 44 11.02 10.00 7.81
CA VAL A 44 10.56 9.46 6.52
C VAL A 44 11.38 10.07 5.40
N VAL A 45 11.59 11.38 5.44
CA VAL A 45 12.44 12.09 4.47
C VAL A 45 13.85 11.52 4.48
N ARG A 46 14.47 11.35 5.65
CA ARG A 46 15.82 10.76 5.77
C ARG A 46 15.88 9.34 5.19
N GLY A 47 14.91 8.48 5.52
CA GLY A 47 14.86 7.12 4.99
C GLY A 47 14.70 7.07 3.47
N VAL A 48 13.89 7.97 2.89
CA VAL A 48 13.67 8.06 1.44
C VAL A 48 14.91 8.60 0.72
N THR A 49 15.59 9.62 1.26
CA THR A 49 16.79 10.21 0.68
C THR A 49 18.00 9.28 0.77
N GLN A 50 18.14 8.50 1.85
CA GLN A 50 19.28 7.59 2.04
C GLN A 50 19.15 6.29 1.24
N ASN A 51 17.92 5.82 1.01
CA ASN A 51 17.68 4.49 0.43
C ASN A 51 16.98 4.52 -0.93
N SER A 52 16.76 5.70 -1.54
CA SER A 52 16.19 5.78 -2.89
C SER A 52 16.59 7.03 -3.67
N ASP A 53 16.72 6.91 -4.99
CA ASP A 53 16.73 8.07 -5.90
C ASP A 53 15.27 8.54 -6.11
N PHE A 54 14.68 9.11 -5.06
CA PHE A 54 13.30 9.60 -5.06
C PHE A 54 13.02 10.57 -6.22
N ARG A 55 14.02 11.35 -6.63
CA ARG A 55 13.86 12.33 -7.71
C ARG A 55 13.74 11.68 -9.09
N ARG A 56 14.39 10.52 -9.31
CA ARG A 56 14.28 9.80 -10.59
C ARG A 56 13.13 8.79 -10.63
N ASP A 57 12.68 8.28 -9.48
CA ASP A 57 11.66 7.22 -9.41
C ASP A 57 10.51 7.51 -8.41
N ALA A 58 10.11 8.77 -8.25
CA ALA A 58 8.96 9.11 -7.38
C ALA A 58 7.67 8.42 -7.85
N TRP A 59 7.42 8.42 -9.16
CA TRP A 59 6.21 7.84 -9.75
C TRP A 59 6.18 6.32 -9.63
N GLY A 60 7.29 5.65 -9.90
CA GLY A 60 7.38 4.19 -9.73
C GLY A 60 7.25 3.78 -8.27
N ARG A 61 7.77 4.57 -7.31
CA ARG A 61 7.53 4.34 -5.88
C ARG A 61 6.04 4.44 -5.54
N LEU A 62 5.36 5.49 -6.00
CA LEU A 62 3.92 5.67 -5.77
C LEU A 62 3.13 4.49 -6.32
N MET A 63 3.42 4.07 -7.56
CA MET A 63 2.74 2.93 -8.18
C MET A 63 3.00 1.61 -7.46
N ARG A 64 4.22 1.38 -6.94
CA ARG A 64 4.50 0.20 -6.12
C ARG A 64 3.69 0.19 -4.82
N THR A 65 3.52 1.35 -4.18
CA THR A 65 2.65 1.49 -3.00
C THR A 65 1.18 1.26 -3.37
N ALA A 66 0.68 1.87 -4.45
CA ALA A 66 -0.70 1.69 -4.89
C ALA A 66 -1.00 0.22 -5.23
N ASN A 67 -0.10 -0.45 -5.95
CA ASN A 67 -0.21 -1.87 -6.27
C ASN A 67 -0.17 -2.74 -5.01
N PHE A 68 0.66 -2.41 -4.02
CA PHE A 68 0.68 -3.11 -2.74
C PHE A 68 -0.67 -2.99 -2.03
N VAL A 69 -1.20 -1.77 -1.88
CA VAL A 69 -2.50 -1.50 -1.25
C VAL A 69 -3.64 -2.22 -1.97
N GLY A 70 -3.65 -2.18 -3.31
CA GLY A 70 -4.64 -2.89 -4.12
C GLY A 70 -4.55 -4.41 -3.96
N THR A 71 -3.34 -4.97 -3.96
CA THR A 71 -3.13 -6.42 -3.76
C THR A 71 -3.56 -6.87 -2.37
N THR A 72 -3.26 -6.10 -1.33
CA THR A 72 -3.67 -6.46 0.04
C THR A 72 -5.16 -6.29 0.28
N THR A 73 -5.82 -5.39 -0.45
CA THR A 73 -7.25 -5.08 -0.24
C THR A 73 -8.16 -5.95 -1.10
N TYR A 74 -7.79 -6.21 -2.34
CA TYR A 74 -8.66 -6.85 -3.35
C TYR A 74 -8.11 -8.18 -3.88
N GLY A 75 -6.88 -8.55 -3.53
CA GLY A 75 -6.25 -9.80 -3.95
C GLY A 75 -6.59 -10.97 -3.04
N THR A 76 -6.13 -12.16 -3.43
CA THR A 76 -6.22 -13.38 -2.61
C THR A 76 -5.39 -13.26 -1.33
N GLY A 77 -5.71 -14.07 -0.32
CA GLY A 77 -4.95 -14.08 0.94
C GLY A 77 -3.48 -14.42 0.70
N GLU A 78 -3.20 -15.38 -0.18
CA GLU A 78 -1.84 -15.75 -0.59
C GLU A 78 -1.08 -14.59 -1.22
N ALA A 79 -1.71 -13.87 -2.16
CA ALA A 79 -1.08 -12.74 -2.84
C ALA A 79 -0.78 -11.59 -1.85
N ALA A 80 -1.70 -11.32 -0.94
CA ALA A 80 -1.54 -10.31 0.10
C ALA A 80 -0.40 -10.66 1.07
N GLU A 81 -0.31 -11.92 1.52
CA GLU A 81 0.77 -12.38 2.39
C GLU A 81 2.14 -12.33 1.70
N LYS A 82 2.20 -12.77 0.44
CA LYS A 82 3.43 -12.68 -0.37
C LYS A 82 3.90 -11.24 -0.56
N ALA A 83 2.96 -10.33 -0.82
CA ALA A 83 3.25 -8.90 -0.93
C ALA A 83 3.77 -8.35 0.42
N GLY A 84 3.12 -8.70 1.54
CA GLY A 84 3.53 -8.32 2.88
C GLY A 84 4.93 -8.81 3.23
N ALA A 85 5.22 -10.08 2.95
CA ALA A 85 6.54 -10.67 3.16
C ALA A 85 7.64 -9.95 2.37
N ARG A 86 7.36 -9.58 1.11
CA ARG A 86 8.28 -8.80 0.27
C ARG A 86 8.58 -7.43 0.88
N VAL A 87 7.56 -6.69 1.31
CA VAL A 87 7.73 -5.36 1.93
C VAL A 87 8.52 -5.45 3.24
N ARG A 88 8.20 -6.43 4.10
CA ARG A 88 8.95 -6.68 5.34
C ARG A 88 10.42 -6.97 5.08
N LYS A 89 10.74 -7.79 4.06
CA LYS A 89 12.12 -8.07 3.65
C LYS A 89 12.84 -6.81 3.14
N ILE A 90 12.16 -5.94 2.40
CA ILE A 90 12.75 -4.66 1.96
C ILE A 90 13.06 -3.79 3.18
N HIS A 91 12.09 -3.63 4.09
CA HIS A 91 12.27 -2.82 5.29
C HIS A 91 13.37 -3.34 6.22
N SER A 92 13.57 -4.66 6.33
CA SER A 92 14.67 -5.22 7.13
C SER A 92 16.07 -4.93 6.56
N MET A 93 16.16 -4.53 5.29
CA MET A 93 17.42 -4.16 4.64
C MET A 93 17.68 -2.65 4.65
N LEU A 94 16.73 -1.85 5.16
CA LEU A 94 16.90 -0.39 5.26
C LEU A 94 17.70 -0.05 6.51
N THR A 95 18.81 0.66 6.33
CA THR A 95 19.58 1.23 7.44
C THR A 95 18.90 2.51 7.92
N THR A 96 18.71 2.66 9.24
CA THR A 96 18.05 3.83 9.89
C THR A 96 19.06 4.85 10.37
#